data_AF-A0AAW9AD62-F1
#
_entry.id   AF-A0AAW9AD62-F1
#
_cell.length_a   1.000
_cell.length_b   1.000
_cell.length_c   1.000
_cell.angle_alpha   90.00
_cell.angle_beta   90.00
_cell.angle_gamma   90.00
#
_symmetry.space_group_name_H-M   'P 1'
#
loop_
_entity.id
_entity.type
_entity.pdbx_description
1 polymer ?
#
loop_
_entity_poly.entity_id
_entity_poly.type
_entity_poly.pdbx_seq_one_letter_code
_entity_poly.pdbx_strand_id
1 'polypeptide(L)' 'MAEFIFLFIICIPLYLILIWQVFNPEEAMLWGKRWMYKEQPEVSDEAIKFTKILSIIGIVVLTLIFVVSFIKLI' A
#
# COMPACT_ATOMS: atom_id res chain seq x y z
N MET A 1 -5.13 19.53 15.55
CA MET A 1 -5.49 18.33 16.35
C MET A 1 -6.52 17.44 15.63
N ALA A 2 -7.72 17.93 15.30
CA ALA A 2 -8.73 17.13 14.58
C ALA A 2 -8.23 16.58 13.23
N GLU A 3 -7.56 17.42 12.44
CA GLU A 3 -6.97 17.05 11.14
C GLU A 3 -5.99 15.87 11.24
N PHE A 4 -5.19 15.81 12.30
CA PHE A 4 -4.24 14.71 12.54
C PHE A 4 -4.96 13.39 12.87
N ILE A 5 -6.06 13.46 13.62
CA ILE A 5 -6.89 12.28 13.93
C ILE A 5 -7.52 11.73 12.64
N PHE A 6 -8.07 12.60 11.79
CA PHE A 6 -8.60 12.19 10.49
C PHE A 6 -7.52 11.58 9.59
N LEU A 7 -6.32 12.20 9.53
CA LEU A 7 -5.17 11.65 8.82
C LEU A 7 -4.85 10.24 9.30
N PHE A 8 -4.77 10.02 10.62
CA PHE A 8 -4.46 8.71 11.20
C PHE A 8 -5.48 7.64 10.82
N ILE A 9 -6.78 7.97 10.90
CA ILE A 9 -7.87 7.05 10.54
C ILE A 9 -7.76 6.64 9.06
N ILE A 10 -7.44 7.57 8.16
CA ILE A 10 -7.28 7.30 6.73
C ILE A 10 -5.99 6.51 6.44
N CYS A 11 -4.91 6.74 7.21
CA CYS A 11 -3.66 6.02 7.03
C CYS A 11 -3.73 4.55 7.45
N ILE A 12 -4.58 4.17 8.41
CA ILE A 12 -4.72 2.77 8.86
C ILE A 12 -5.03 1.82 7.68
N PRO A 13 -6.12 2.01 6.90
CA PRO A 13 -6.40 1.12 5.77
C PRO A 13 -5.31 1.16 4.70
N LEU A 14 -4.64 2.31 4.50
CA LEU A 14 -3.51 2.40 3.57
C LEU A 14 -2.34 1.52 4.00
N TYR A 15 -1.96 1.54 5.29
CA TYR A 15 -0.95 0.63 5.82
C TYR A 15 -1.37 -0.82 5.67
N LEU A 16 -2.62 -1.17 5.97
CA LEU A 16 -3.12 -2.54 5.82
C LEU A 16 -2.99 -3.03 4.36
N ILE A 17 -3.35 -2.20 3.38
CA ILE A 17 -3.22 -2.53 1.95
C ILE A 17 -1.75 -2.69 1.56
N LEU A 18 -0.88 -1.76 1.95
CA LEU A 18 0.55 -1.82 1.61
C LEU A 18 1.23 -3.03 2.24
N ILE A 19 0.93 -3.34 3.52
CA ILE A 19 1.45 -4.52 4.20
C ILE A 19 0.94 -5.78 3.50
N TRP A 20 -0.36 -5.85 3.19
CA TRP A 20 -0.92 -6.98 2.46
C TRP A 20 -0.26 -7.18 1.09
N GLN A 21 0.03 -6.10 0.35
CA GLN A 21 0.77 -6.14 -0.92
C GLN A 21 2.20 -6.69 -0.78
N VAL A 22 2.87 -6.49 0.35
CA VAL A 22 4.20 -7.08 0.59
C VAL A 22 4.11 -8.60 0.72
N PHE A 23 3.09 -9.11 1.41
CA PHE A 23 2.92 -10.56 1.63
C PHE A 23 2.27 -11.28 0.43
N ASN A 24 1.30 -10.64 -0.23
CA ASN A 24 0.52 -11.23 -1.34
C ASN A 24 0.52 -10.29 -2.57
N PRO A 25 1.69 -9.99 -3.17
CA PRO A 25 1.81 -9.03 -4.26
C PRO A 25 1.03 -9.45 -5.51
N GLU A 26 1.02 -10.75 -5.84
CA GLU A 26 0.31 -11.27 -7.00
C GLU A 26 -1.21 -11.07 -6.86
N GLU A 27 -1.79 -11.49 -5.73
CA GLU A 27 -3.20 -11.26 -5.43
C GLU A 27 -3.54 -9.77 -5.47
N ALA A 28 -2.68 -8.94 -4.87
CA ALA A 28 -2.92 -7.51 -4.82
C ALA A 28 -2.83 -6.83 -6.20
N MET A 29 -1.97 -7.31 -7.11
CA MET A 29 -1.91 -6.82 -8.49
C MET A 29 -3.16 -7.17 -9.30
N LEU A 30 -3.73 -8.34 -9.04
CA LEU A 30 -4.93 -8.84 -9.71
C LEU A 30 -6.23 -8.39 -9.02
N TRP A 31 -6.13 -7.78 -7.84
CA TRP A 31 -7.28 -7.32 -7.06
C TRP A 31 -8.13 -6.34 -7.88
N GLY A 32 -9.41 -6.67 -8.05
CA GLY A 32 -10.36 -5.90 -8.86
C GLY A 32 -10.16 -6.00 -10.38
N LYS A 33 -9.20 -6.79 -10.87
CA LYS A 33 -8.89 -6.96 -12.30
C LYS A 33 -9.14 -8.38 -12.83
N ARG A 34 -9.27 -9.38 -11.94
CA ARG A 34 -9.48 -10.80 -12.31
C ARG A 34 -10.62 -11.01 -13.32
N TRP A 35 -11.70 -10.22 -13.23
CA TRP A 35 -12.88 -10.32 -14.11
C TRP A 35 -12.63 -9.86 -15.57
N MET A 36 -11.53 -9.17 -15.85
CA MET A 36 -11.22 -8.65 -17.19
C MET A 36 -10.55 -9.69 -18.10
N TYR A 37 -10.06 -10.79 -17.53
CA TYR A 37 -9.30 -11.80 -18.24
C TYR A 37 -10.16 -13.03 -18.52
N LYS A 38 -9.99 -13.63 -19.70
CA LYS A 38 -10.72 -14.86 -20.09
C LYS A 38 -10.22 -16.10 -19.35
N GLU A 39 -8.96 -16.08 -18.93
CA GLU A 39 -8.27 -17.15 -18.23
C GLU A 39 -7.58 -16.57 -16.99
N GLN A 40 -7.03 -17.44 -16.13
CA GLN A 40 -6.30 -16.98 -14.94
C GLN A 40 -5.04 -16.22 -15.37
N PRO A 41 -4.95 -14.90 -15.07
CA PRO A 41 -3.80 -14.11 -15.49
C PRO A 41 -2.55 -14.48 -14.68
N GLU A 42 -1.47 -14.84 -15.36
CA GLU A 42 -0.16 -15.04 -14.75
C GLU A 42 0.58 -13.70 -14.62
N VAL A 43 1.19 -13.47 -13.46
CA VAL A 43 1.96 -12.26 -13.17
C VAL A 43 3.45 -12.58 -13.25
N SER A 44 4.23 -11.74 -13.94
CA SER A 44 5.67 -11.97 -14.05
C SER A 44 6.41 -11.77 -12.73
N ASP A 45 7.52 -12.48 -12.55
CA ASP A 45 8.36 -12.38 -11.35
C ASP A 45 8.91 -10.96 -11.13
N GLU A 46 9.23 -10.23 -12.20
CA GLU A 46 9.67 -8.85 -12.13
C GLU A 46 8.56 -7.95 -11.59
N ALA A 47 7.32 -8.15 -12.05
CA ALA A 47 6.18 -7.36 -11.61
C ALA A 47 5.84 -7.64 -10.13
N ILE A 48 5.97 -8.90 -9.69
CA ILE A 48 5.86 -9.30 -8.28
C ILE A 48 6.93 -8.60 -7.43
N LYS A 49 8.20 -8.66 -7.85
CA LYS A 49 9.32 -8.02 -7.13
C LYS A 49 9.15 -6.50 -7.07
N PHE A 50 8.77 -5.88 -8.18
CA PHE A 50 8.53 -4.44 -8.26
C PHE A 50 7.41 -4.00 -7.32
N THR A 51 6.29 -4.74 -7.29
CA THR A 51 5.16 -4.46 -6.38
C THR A 51 5.57 -4.56 -4.92
N LYS A 52 6.35 -5.58 -4.55
CA LYS A 52 6.90 -5.71 -3.18
C LYS A 52 7.78 -4.51 -2.82
N ILE A 53 8.71 -4.13 -3.69
CA ILE A 53 9.62 -2.99 -3.45
C ILE A 53 8.83 -1.70 -3.31
N LEU A 54 7.89 -1.42 -4.22
CA LEU A 54 7.05 -0.23 -4.16
C LEU A 54 6.20 -0.18 -2.90
N SER A 55 5.68 -1.32 -2.43
CA SER A 55 4.88 -1.39 -1.21
C SER A 55 5.71 -1.03 0.02
N ILE A 56 6.95 -1.53 0.09
CA ILE A 56 7.91 -1.18 1.15
C ILE A 56 8.27 0.31 1.10
N ILE A 57 8.56 0.84 -0.10
CA ILE A 57 8.82 2.27 -0.29
C ILE A 57 7.59 3.09 0.15
N GLY A 58 6.39 2.66 -0.22
CA GLY A 58 5.13 3.29 0.18
C GLY A 58 4.96 3.33 1.69
N ILE A 59 5.26 2.24 2.40
CA ILE A 59 5.25 2.19 3.87
C ILE A 59 6.24 3.20 4.46
N VAL A 60 7.46 3.28 3.93
CA VAL A 60 8.48 4.23 4.40
C VAL A 60 8.03 5.68 4.18
N VAL A 61 7.56 6.01 2.97
CA VAL A 61 7.08 7.35 2.64
C VAL A 61 5.88 7.75 3.50
N LEU A 62 4.90 6.86 3.65
CA LEU A 62 3.72 7.09 4.50
C LEU A 62 4.12 7.35 5.96
N THR A 63 5.11 6.60 6.46
CA THR A 63 5.64 6.78 7.82
C THR A 63 6.34 8.12 7.97
N LEU A 64 7.14 8.54 7.00
CA LEU A 64 7.79 9.86 7.01
C LEU A 64 6.77 10.99 7.00
N ILE A 65 5.71 10.89 6.18
CA ILE A 65 4.61 11.87 6.17
C ILE A 65 3.97 11.96 7.56
N PHE A 66 3.72 10.81 8.20
CA PHE A 66 3.11 10.76 9.52
C PHE A 66 4.00 11.42 10.59
N VAL A 67 5.29 11.11 10.60
CA VAL A 67 6.28 11.70 11.52
C VAL A 67 6.39 13.21 11.32
N VAL A 68 6.51 13.68 10.08
CA VAL A 68 6.58 15.12 9.78
C VAL A 68 5.29 15.83 10.20
N SER A 69 4.13 15.21 9.96
CA SER A 69 2.83 15.78 10.37
C SER A 69 2.69 15.84 11.89
N PHE A 70 3.21 14.83 12.60
CA PHE A 70 3.24 14.81 14.07
C PHE A 70 4.18 15.87 14.64
N ILE A 71 5.38 16.04 14.08
CA ILE A 71 6.33 17.09 14.52
C ILE A 71 5.71 18.49 14.33
N LYS A 72 4.97 18.73 13.24
CA LYS A 72 4.27 20.00 13.02
C LYS A 72 3.08 20.24 13.95
N LEU A 73 2.56 19.19 14.57
CA LEU A 73 1.40 19.26 15.49
C LEU A 73 1.82 19.69 16.90
N ILE A 74 3.05 19.34 17.32
CA ILE A 74 3.67 19.75 18.59
C ILE A 74 4.03 21.24 18.51
#